data_AF-A0A1Q6X862-F1
#
_entry.id   AF-A0A1Q6X862-F1
#
_cell.length_a   1.000
_cell.length_b   1.000
_cell.length_c   1.000
_cell.angle_alpha   90.00
_cell.angle_beta   90.00
_cell.angle_gamma   90.00
#
_symmetry.space_group_name_H-M   'P 1'
#
loop_
_entity.id
_entity.type
_entity.pdbx_description
1 polymer ?
#
loop_
_entity_poly.entity_id
_entity_poly.type
_entity_poly.pdbx_seq_one_letter_code
_entity_poly.pdbx_strand_id
1 'polypeptide(L)'
;MNMGRLKEIVVGTRGAEIAEAAVVLPLLFMMLFGIYWFGRAYNIYATINHAAREGARMASAPTCASCGNSFSSVDAIADRVAQALQASKLDPTQVTNSGASRLACAGGPSSCLTPSGGKPNICVYFNIQLDTPAAGPAGCGVGVSFQYPYQFYFPFTSLHMQRINLPAEVQMEGED
;
A
#
# COMPACT_ATOMS: atom_id res chain seq x y z
N MET A 1 -32.52 -2.16 63.43
CA MET A 1 -32.22 -1.92 62.01
C MET A 1 -32.54 -3.19 61.23
N ASN A 2 -33.50 -3.10 60.30
CA ASN A 2 -34.15 -4.28 59.71
C ASN A 2 -33.36 -4.76 58.47
N MET A 3 -32.66 -5.90 58.60
CA MET A 3 -31.71 -6.44 57.62
C MET A 3 -32.38 -6.95 56.32
N GLY A 4 -33.71 -7.13 56.32
CA GLY A 4 -34.45 -7.69 55.18
C GLY A 4 -34.50 -6.80 53.94
N ARG A 5 -34.46 -5.47 54.11
CA ARG A 5 -34.59 -4.51 53.00
C ARG A 5 -33.32 -4.34 52.16
N LEU A 6 -32.16 -4.76 52.66
CA LEU A 6 -30.88 -4.66 51.94
C LEU A 6 -30.74 -5.73 50.85
N LYS A 7 -31.38 -6.90 51.02
CA LYS A 7 -31.33 -7.98 50.00
C LYS A 7 -32.13 -7.65 48.75
N GLU A 8 -33.18 -6.84 48.87
CA GLU A 8 -34.09 -6.52 47.76
C GLU A 8 -33.51 -5.44 46.81
N ILE A 9 -32.64 -4.57 47.33
CA ILE A 9 -31.99 -3.50 46.55
C ILE A 9 -30.86 -4.05 45.65
N VAL A 10 -30.25 -5.17 46.05
CA VAL A 10 -29.15 -5.82 45.30
C VAL A 10 -29.67 -6.65 44.12
N VAL A 11 -30.94 -7.04 44.12
CA VAL A 11 -31.64 -7.71 42.99
C VAL A 11 -32.40 -6.67 42.15
N GLY A 12 -31.78 -5.52 41.90
CA GLY A 12 -32.37 -4.45 41.10
C GLY A 12 -32.05 -4.60 39.61
N THR A 13 -33.03 -4.34 38.75
CA THR A 13 -32.91 -4.26 37.28
C THR A 13 -31.71 -3.45 36.77
N ARG A 14 -31.24 -2.48 37.56
CA ARG A 14 -30.03 -1.66 37.30
C ARG A 14 -28.74 -2.46 37.16
N GLY A 15 -28.61 -3.60 37.83
CA GLY A 15 -27.42 -4.47 37.72
C GLY A 15 -27.39 -5.23 36.39
N ALA A 16 -28.57 -5.59 35.86
CA ALA A 16 -28.70 -6.27 34.58
C ALA A 16 -28.35 -5.33 33.41
N GLU A 17 -28.78 -4.07 33.46
CA GLU A 17 -28.43 -3.05 32.45
C GLU A 17 -26.92 -2.84 32.32
N ILE A 18 -26.20 -2.81 33.44
CA ILE A 18 -24.74 -2.68 33.46
C ILE A 18 -24.08 -3.95 32.89
N ALA A 19 -24.62 -5.13 33.18
CA ALA A 19 -24.10 -6.40 32.66
C ALA A 19 -24.30 -6.54 31.14
N GLU A 20 -25.45 -6.12 30.62
CA GLU A 20 -25.72 -6.10 29.18
C GLU A 20 -24.77 -5.16 28.44
N ALA A 21 -24.58 -3.93 28.95
CA ALA A 21 -23.64 -2.98 28.39
C ALA A 21 -22.19 -3.49 28.43
N ALA A 22 -21.79 -4.18 29.51
CA ALA A 22 -20.47 -4.76 29.66
C ALA A 22 -20.15 -5.85 28.61
N VAL A 23 -21.15 -6.54 28.08
CA VAL A 23 -20.97 -7.54 27.01
C VAL A 23 -21.00 -6.90 25.62
N VAL A 24 -21.84 -5.90 25.40
CA VAL A 24 -21.98 -5.25 24.07
C VAL A 24 -20.78 -4.35 23.75
N LEU A 25 -20.29 -3.58 24.73
CA LEU A 25 -19.16 -2.65 24.55
C LEU A 25 -17.90 -3.30 23.97
N PRO A 26 -17.35 -4.42 24.52
CA PRO A 26 -16.15 -5.03 23.96
C PRO A 26 -16.35 -5.52 22.52
N LEU A 27 -17.55 -6.00 22.18
CA LEU A 27 -17.89 -6.44 20.83
C LEU A 27 -17.93 -5.24 19.85
N LEU A 28 -18.48 -4.12 20.30
CA LEU A 28 -18.49 -2.86 19.55
C LEU A 28 -17.07 -2.31 19.36
N PHE A 29 -16.23 -2.30 20.40
CA PHE A 29 -14.83 -1.86 20.27
C PHE A 29 -14.02 -2.76 19.34
N MET A 30 -14.22 -4.09 19.39
CA MET A 30 -13.59 -5.02 18.45
C MET A 30 -13.94 -4.66 17.00
N MET A 31 -15.22 -4.39 16.72
CA MET A 31 -15.69 -3.96 15.40
C MET A 31 -15.06 -2.63 14.97
N LEU A 32 -15.03 -1.62 15.86
CA LEU A 32 -14.45 -0.31 15.57
C LEU A 32 -12.94 -0.39 15.29
N PHE A 33 -12.19 -1.15 16.10
CA PHE A 33 -10.76 -1.37 15.83
C PHE A 33 -10.55 -2.13 14.52
N GLY A 34 -11.39 -3.13 14.23
CA GLY A 34 -11.44 -3.82 12.93
C GLY A 34 -11.48 -2.84 11.75
N ILE A 35 -12.48 -1.96 11.77
CA ILE A 35 -12.71 -0.95 10.72
C ILE A 35 -11.53 0.04 10.65
N TYR A 36 -11.01 0.50 11.79
CA TYR A 36 -9.90 1.45 11.83
C TYR A 36 -8.62 0.89 11.16
N TRP A 37 -8.20 -0.32 11.54
CA TRP A 37 -6.99 -0.94 10.99
C TRP A 37 -7.15 -1.28 9.50
N PHE A 38 -8.32 -1.75 9.09
CA PHE A 38 -8.61 -1.99 7.68
C PHE A 38 -8.61 -0.68 6.86
N GLY A 39 -9.28 0.36 7.36
CA GLY A 39 -9.30 1.67 6.73
C GLY A 39 -7.90 2.26 6.57
N ARG A 40 -7.03 2.07 7.57
CA ARG A 40 -5.64 2.50 7.45
C ARG A 40 -4.86 1.66 6.43
N ALA A 41 -5.01 0.33 6.43
CA ALA A 41 -4.36 -0.53 5.43
C ALA A 41 -4.74 -0.13 4.00
N TYR A 42 -6.03 0.12 3.76
CA TYR A 42 -6.53 0.58 2.46
C TYR A 42 -5.98 1.96 2.08
N ASN A 43 -5.91 2.90 3.03
CA ASN A 43 -5.33 4.21 2.77
C ASN A 43 -3.85 4.11 2.35
N ILE A 44 -3.05 3.25 3.00
CA ILE A 44 -1.66 2.97 2.58
C ILE A 44 -1.65 2.40 1.17
N TYR A 45 -2.48 1.40 0.90
CA TYR A 45 -2.57 0.76 -0.41
C TYR A 45 -2.88 1.77 -1.53
N ALA A 46 -3.83 2.68 -1.30
CA ALA A 46 -4.15 3.72 -2.26
C ALA A 46 -2.98 4.69 -2.48
N THR A 47 -2.31 5.11 -1.41
CA THR A 47 -1.13 5.98 -1.47
C THR A 47 0.03 5.36 -2.24
N ILE A 48 0.38 4.10 -1.99
CA ILE A 48 1.50 3.45 -2.68
C ILE A 48 1.21 3.29 -4.18
N ASN A 49 -0.04 3.01 -4.56
CA ASN A 49 -0.45 2.95 -5.96
C ASN A 49 -0.42 4.33 -6.62
N HIS A 50 -0.81 5.38 -5.90
CA HIS A 50 -0.70 6.75 -6.38
C HIS A 50 0.76 7.14 -6.62
N ALA A 51 1.65 6.85 -5.66
CA ALA A 51 3.09 7.09 -5.79
C ALA A 51 3.71 6.31 -6.95
N ALA A 52 3.32 5.04 -7.15
CA ALA A 52 3.75 4.24 -8.29
C ALA A 52 3.30 4.85 -9.63
N ARG A 53 2.07 5.38 -9.71
CA ARG A 53 1.59 6.10 -10.90
C ARG A 53 2.37 7.37 -11.17
N GLU A 54 2.71 8.15 -10.16
CA GLU A 54 3.55 9.34 -10.36
C GLU A 54 4.96 8.98 -10.85
N GLY A 55 5.56 7.94 -10.27
CA GLY A 55 6.86 7.42 -10.72
C GLY A 55 6.81 6.91 -12.17
N ALA A 56 5.78 6.15 -12.53
CA ALA A 56 5.63 5.63 -13.87
C ALA A 56 5.32 6.75 -14.90
N ARG A 57 4.63 7.83 -14.52
CA ARG A 57 4.41 9.00 -15.40
C ARG A 57 5.71 9.72 -15.71
N MET A 58 6.58 9.83 -14.70
CA MET A 58 7.91 10.40 -14.90
C MET A 58 8.82 9.49 -15.74
N ALA A 59 8.59 8.17 -15.68
CA ALA A 59 9.33 7.20 -16.47
C ALA A 59 8.86 7.15 -17.94
N SER A 60 7.57 7.39 -18.22
CA SER A 60 7.02 7.36 -19.58
C SER A 60 7.37 8.62 -20.37
N ALA A 61 7.44 9.78 -19.70
CA ALA A 61 7.72 11.05 -20.36
C ALA A 61 9.23 11.27 -20.61
N PRO A 62 9.64 11.67 -21.82
CA PRO A 62 11.01 12.09 -22.09
C PRO A 62 11.30 13.41 -21.35
N THR A 63 12.50 13.53 -20.78
CA THR A 63 12.93 14.73 -20.05
C THR A 63 13.07 15.95 -20.96
N CYS A 64 13.32 15.74 -22.24
CA CYS A 64 13.24 16.77 -23.27
C CYS A 64 13.15 16.19 -24.69
N ALA A 65 12.31 16.79 -25.52
CA ALA A 65 12.17 16.43 -26.94
C ALA A 65 13.36 16.90 -27.81
N SER A 66 14.05 17.98 -27.41
CA SER A 66 15.14 18.59 -28.20
C SER A 66 16.54 18.13 -27.83
N CYS A 67 16.71 17.39 -26.73
CA CYS A 67 18.03 16.91 -26.26
C CYS A 67 18.17 15.38 -26.34
N GLY A 68 17.56 14.78 -27.35
CA GLY A 68 17.78 13.37 -27.72
C GLY A 68 16.91 12.37 -26.98
N ASN A 69 15.67 12.72 -26.63
CA ASN A 69 14.66 11.84 -26.03
C ASN A 69 15.19 11.02 -24.83
N SER A 70 15.96 11.66 -23.94
CA SER A 70 16.46 10.99 -22.73
C SER A 70 15.35 10.80 -21.71
N PHE A 71 15.22 9.59 -21.16
CA PHE A 71 14.27 9.28 -20.10
C PHE A 71 14.80 9.72 -18.73
N SER A 72 13.88 9.92 -17.78
CA SER A 72 14.25 10.28 -16.41
C SER A 72 15.13 9.19 -15.77
N SER A 73 16.16 9.60 -15.02
CA SER A 73 16.96 8.64 -14.28
C SER A 73 16.13 7.93 -13.21
N VAL A 74 16.48 6.68 -12.91
CA VAL A 74 15.80 5.87 -11.89
C VAL A 74 15.84 6.53 -10.52
N ASP A 75 16.92 7.27 -10.22
CA ASP A 75 17.06 8.05 -8.99
C ASP A 75 16.05 9.20 -8.90
N ALA A 76 15.82 9.92 -10.00
CA ALA A 76 14.83 11.00 -10.06
C ALA A 76 13.40 10.46 -9.92
N ILE A 77 13.12 9.30 -10.53
CA ILE A 77 11.84 8.60 -10.38
C ILE A 77 11.63 8.18 -8.92
N ALA A 78 12.66 7.62 -8.29
CA ALA A 78 12.62 7.22 -6.89
C ALA A 78 12.43 8.41 -5.94
N ASP A 79 13.00 9.58 -6.26
CA ASP A 79 12.76 10.81 -5.51
C ASP A 79 11.30 11.29 -5.58
N ARG A 80 10.65 11.15 -6.73
CA ARG A 80 9.22 11.47 -6.85
C ARG A 80 8.34 10.50 -6.07
N VAL A 81 8.63 9.21 -6.17
CA VAL A 81 7.94 8.20 -5.36
C VAL A 81 8.15 8.51 -3.86
N ALA A 82 9.37 8.86 -3.45
CA ALA A 82 9.65 9.24 -2.06
C ALA A 82 8.86 10.48 -1.62
N GLN A 83 8.77 11.53 -2.45
CA GLN A 83 7.98 12.73 -2.18
C GLN A 83 6.48 12.41 -2.01
N ALA A 84 5.93 11.58 -2.89
CA ALA A 84 4.53 11.14 -2.81
C ALA A 84 4.24 10.33 -1.53
N LEU A 85 5.16 9.45 -1.14
CA LEU A 85 5.07 8.66 0.09
C LEU A 85 5.17 9.57 1.34
N GLN A 86 6.13 10.49 1.36
CA GLN A 86 6.33 11.44 2.46
C GLN A 86 5.15 12.39 2.64
N ALA A 87 4.51 12.83 1.56
CA ALA A 87 3.29 13.63 1.60
C ALA A 87 2.17 12.93 2.38
N SER A 88 2.12 11.60 2.30
CA SER A 88 1.15 10.75 3.01
C SER A 88 1.66 10.18 4.35
N LYS A 89 2.77 10.72 4.87
CA LYS A 89 3.43 10.27 6.11
C LYS A 89 3.84 8.79 6.09
N LEU A 90 4.21 8.27 4.93
CA LEU A 90 4.85 6.96 4.80
C LEU A 90 6.37 7.10 4.80
N ASP A 91 7.06 6.13 5.41
CA ASP A 91 8.51 6.10 5.45
C ASP A 91 9.05 5.44 4.18
N PRO A 92 9.75 6.17 3.29
CA PRO A 92 10.26 5.61 2.05
C PRO A 92 11.35 4.55 2.28
N THR A 93 12.00 4.52 3.45
CA THR A 93 13.03 3.51 3.75
C THR A 93 12.48 2.11 3.95
N GLN A 94 11.18 1.99 4.26
CA GLN A 94 10.49 0.71 4.42
C GLN A 94 10.10 0.09 3.07
N VAL A 95 10.22 0.82 1.97
CA VAL A 95 9.88 0.33 0.63
C VAL A 95 10.85 -0.76 0.22
N THR A 96 10.32 -1.91 -0.16
CA THR A 96 11.10 -3.04 -0.64
C THR A 96 10.80 -3.35 -2.10
N ASN A 97 11.80 -3.95 -2.74
CA ASN A 97 11.74 -4.32 -4.14
C ASN A 97 10.73 -5.47 -4.36
N SER A 98 9.94 -5.40 -5.44
CA SER A 98 8.99 -6.46 -5.84
C SER A 98 9.49 -7.29 -7.04
N GLY A 99 10.81 -7.36 -7.23
CA GLY A 99 11.53 -7.68 -8.47
C GLY A 99 11.14 -8.95 -9.21
N ALA A 100 10.09 -8.86 -10.01
CA ALA A 100 9.79 -9.82 -11.06
C ALA A 100 10.54 -9.45 -12.36
N SER A 101 11.03 -10.45 -13.10
CA SER A 101 11.47 -10.24 -14.48
C SER A 101 10.24 -10.00 -15.36
N ARG A 102 10.29 -9.03 -16.27
CA ARG A 102 9.25 -8.82 -17.28
C ARG A 102 9.76 -9.10 -18.68
N LEU A 103 8.86 -9.23 -19.63
CA LEU A 103 9.18 -9.37 -21.04
C LEU A 103 9.40 -7.99 -21.65
N ALA A 104 10.56 -7.78 -22.28
CA ALA A 104 10.83 -6.57 -23.04
C ALA A 104 10.11 -6.60 -24.40
N CYS A 105 9.78 -5.43 -24.93
CA CYS A 105 9.09 -5.31 -26.21
C CYS A 105 9.91 -5.77 -27.43
N ALA A 106 11.24 -5.64 -27.36
CA ALA A 106 12.14 -6.19 -28.37
C ALA A 106 12.34 -7.72 -28.24
N GLY A 107 11.63 -8.37 -27.32
CA GLY A 107 11.91 -9.73 -26.87
C GLY A 107 13.08 -9.78 -25.88
N GLY A 108 13.06 -10.78 -25.00
CA GLY A 108 14.07 -10.96 -23.95
C GLY A 108 13.66 -10.43 -22.58
N PRO A 109 14.46 -10.68 -21.53
CA PRO A 109 14.13 -10.25 -20.18
C PRO A 109 14.45 -8.77 -19.95
N SER A 110 13.47 -8.00 -19.47
CA SER A 110 13.72 -6.68 -18.88
C SER A 110 13.98 -6.84 -17.38
N SER A 111 15.14 -6.38 -16.92
CA SER A 111 15.50 -6.40 -15.50
C SER A 111 14.94 -5.20 -14.75
N CYS A 112 14.70 -5.39 -13.45
CA CYS A 112 14.36 -4.32 -12.53
C CYS A 112 15.56 -3.40 -12.35
N LEU A 113 15.41 -2.13 -12.75
CA LEU A 113 16.38 -1.10 -12.42
C LEU A 113 16.02 -0.50 -11.07
N THR A 114 16.98 -0.49 -10.17
CA THR A 114 16.82 0.05 -8.82
C THR A 114 17.61 1.35 -8.66
N PRO A 115 17.08 2.33 -7.93
CA PRO A 115 17.80 3.56 -7.63
C PRO A 115 18.98 3.29 -6.68
N SER A 116 19.96 4.20 -6.72
CA SER A 116 21.16 4.19 -5.88
C SER A 116 21.09 5.29 -4.82
N GLY A 117 22.02 5.32 -3.86
CA GLY A 117 22.19 6.47 -2.96
C GLY A 117 21.15 6.65 -1.84
N GLY A 118 20.65 5.56 -1.23
CA GLY A 118 19.78 5.63 -0.05
C GLY A 118 18.31 6.00 -0.33
N LYS A 119 17.89 5.88 -1.60
CA LYS A 119 16.52 6.10 -2.09
C LYS A 119 15.62 4.88 -1.82
N PRO A 120 14.28 5.01 -1.88
CA PRO A 120 13.39 3.85 -1.72
C PRO A 120 13.70 2.76 -2.76
N ASN A 121 13.76 1.50 -2.34
CA ASN A 121 14.11 0.38 -3.21
C ASN A 121 12.93 -0.03 -4.10
N ILE A 122 12.70 0.75 -5.16
CA ILE A 122 11.69 0.51 -6.18
C ILE A 122 12.27 -0.22 -7.40
N CYS A 123 11.43 -0.94 -8.12
CA CYS A 123 11.73 -1.42 -9.46
C CYS A 123 11.15 -0.49 -10.50
N VAL A 124 12.01 -0.05 -11.42
CA VAL A 124 11.60 0.63 -12.65
C VAL A 124 11.99 -0.25 -13.84
N TYR A 125 11.05 -0.43 -14.76
CA TYR A 125 11.25 -1.15 -16.00
C TYR A 125 10.94 -0.23 -17.17
N PHE A 126 11.80 -0.26 -18.18
CA PHE A 126 11.60 0.45 -19.43
C PHE A 126 11.42 -0.55 -20.57
N ASN A 127 10.67 -0.15 -21.60
CA ASN A 127 10.44 -0.95 -22.80
C ASN A 127 9.88 -2.36 -22.49
N ILE A 128 8.93 -2.43 -21.55
CA ILE A 128 8.25 -3.69 -21.22
C ILE A 128 7.01 -3.87 -22.08
N GLN A 129 6.68 -5.12 -22.35
CA GLN A 129 5.42 -5.50 -22.94
C GLN A 129 4.31 -5.35 -21.89
N LEU A 130 3.28 -4.56 -22.19
CA LEU A 130 2.15 -4.38 -21.28
C LEU A 130 1.27 -5.65 -21.23
N ASP A 131 0.79 -5.99 -20.04
CA ASP A 131 -0.21 -7.04 -19.83
C ASP A 131 -1.59 -6.56 -20.33
N THR A 132 -1.76 -6.42 -21.64
CA THR A 132 -3.05 -6.06 -22.23
C THR A 132 -3.94 -7.31 -22.34
N PRO A 133 -5.20 -7.29 -21.85
CA PRO A 133 -6.10 -8.41 -22.01
C PRO A 133 -6.45 -8.59 -23.50
N ALA A 134 -6.17 -9.79 -24.02
CA ALA A 134 -6.65 -10.42 -25.25
C ALA A 134 -6.97 -9.52 -26.47
N ALA A 135 -6.18 -9.69 -27.53
CA ALA A 135 -6.41 -9.27 -28.91
C ALA A 135 -6.05 -7.82 -29.31
N GLY A 136 -4.85 -7.38 -28.95
CA GLY A 136 -4.18 -6.22 -29.59
C GLY A 136 -2.67 -6.48 -29.75
N PRO A 137 -1.96 -5.73 -30.62
CA PRO A 137 -0.50 -5.68 -30.55
C PRO A 137 -0.12 -5.21 -29.16
N ALA A 138 0.74 -5.95 -28.47
CA ALA A 138 1.12 -5.57 -27.12
C ALA A 138 1.91 -4.25 -27.19
N GLY A 139 1.31 -3.19 -26.64
CA GLY A 139 1.94 -1.89 -26.54
C GLY A 139 3.19 -1.96 -25.68
N CYS A 140 4.13 -1.06 -25.96
CA CYS A 140 5.35 -0.90 -25.18
C CYS A 140 5.21 0.23 -24.20
N GLY A 141 5.83 0.07 -23.05
CA GLY A 141 5.83 1.14 -22.09
C GLY A 141 6.74 0.89 -20.91
N VAL A 142 6.37 1.49 -19.80
CA VAL A 142 7.15 1.52 -18.58
C VAL A 142 6.36 0.91 -17.44
N GLY A 143 7.08 0.27 -16.52
CA GLY A 143 6.51 -0.32 -15.32
C GLY A 143 7.22 0.20 -14.09
N VAL A 144 6.46 0.48 -13.03
CA VAL A 144 7.02 0.72 -11.69
C VAL A 144 6.37 -0.25 -10.72
N SER A 145 7.20 -0.98 -9.96
CA SER A 145 6.72 -1.90 -8.94
C SER A 145 7.53 -1.81 -7.65
N PHE A 146 6.85 -1.94 -6.52
CA PHE A 146 7.47 -2.01 -5.20
C PHE A 146 6.48 -2.55 -4.17
N GLN A 147 6.97 -2.84 -2.97
CA GLN A 147 6.18 -3.34 -1.84
C GLN A 147 6.36 -2.44 -0.63
N TYR A 148 5.30 -2.33 0.17
CA TYR A 148 5.33 -1.62 1.45
C TYR A 148 4.87 -2.53 2.59
N PRO A 149 5.68 -2.74 3.64
CA PRO A 149 5.31 -3.58 4.77
C PRO A 149 4.28 -2.87 5.66
N TYR A 150 3.19 -3.55 5.97
CA TYR A 150 2.21 -3.11 6.95
C TYR A 150 1.98 -4.18 8.01
N GLN A 151 1.84 -3.75 9.26
CA GLN A 151 1.60 -4.64 10.39
C GLN A 151 0.20 -4.40 10.93
N PHE A 152 -0.60 -5.47 10.94
CA PHE A 152 -1.93 -5.41 11.55
C PHE A 152 -1.83 -5.59 13.07
N TYR A 153 -2.62 -4.80 13.80
CA TYR A 153 -2.68 -4.88 15.25
C TYR A 153 -4.09 -5.29 15.68
N PHE A 154 -4.39 -6.59 15.54
CA PHE A 154 -5.63 -7.19 15.99
C PHE A 154 -5.37 -8.05 17.22
N PRO A 155 -5.55 -7.55 18.45
CA PRO A 155 -5.37 -8.38 19.64
C PRO A 155 -6.34 -9.58 19.59
N PHE A 156 -5.88 -10.74 20.06
CA PHE A 156 -6.65 -11.99 20.14
C PHE A 156 -6.97 -12.70 18.81
N THR A 157 -6.30 -12.34 17.71
CA THR A 157 -6.41 -13.06 16.42
C THR A 157 -5.05 -13.59 15.96
N SER A 158 -5.02 -14.60 15.09
CA SER A 158 -3.78 -15.13 14.49
C SER A 158 -3.05 -14.12 13.59
N LEU A 159 -3.72 -13.02 13.21
CA LEU A 159 -3.17 -11.91 12.41
C LEU A 159 -2.49 -10.83 13.26
N HIS A 160 -2.44 -10.99 14.59
CA HIS A 160 -1.80 -10.03 15.49
C HIS A 160 -0.29 -9.90 15.19
N MET A 161 0.18 -8.69 14.91
CA MET A 161 1.58 -8.37 14.61
C MET A 161 2.14 -9.05 13.36
N GLN A 162 1.29 -9.64 12.52
CA GLN A 162 1.73 -10.18 11.24
C GLN A 162 2.06 -9.03 10.28
N ARG A 163 3.27 -9.07 9.71
CA ARG A 163 3.68 -8.15 8.65
C ARG A 163 3.23 -8.71 7.30
N ILE A 164 2.48 -7.91 6.56
CA ILE A 164 2.05 -8.21 5.21
C ILE A 164 2.62 -7.13 4.29
N ASN A 165 3.24 -7.54 3.20
CA ASN A 165 3.76 -6.62 2.19
C ASN A 165 2.63 -6.29 1.21
N LEU A 166 2.29 -5.02 1.09
CA LEU A 166 1.32 -4.55 0.11
C LEU A 166 2.06 -4.25 -1.20
N PRO A 167 1.81 -4.98 -2.30
CA PRO A 167 2.41 -4.69 -3.58
C PRO A 167 1.72 -3.49 -4.23
N ALA A 168 2.53 -2.63 -4.84
CA ALA A 168 2.11 -1.61 -5.78
C ALA A 168 2.77 -1.92 -7.12
N GLU A 169 1.96 -2.01 -8.16
CA GLU A 169 2.44 -2.22 -9.52
C GLU A 169 1.61 -1.40 -10.49
N VAL A 170 2.31 -0.64 -11.33
CA VAL A 170 1.68 0.22 -12.33
C VAL A 170 2.45 0.07 -13.63
N GLN A 171 1.72 -0.09 -14.73
CA GLN A 171 2.23 -0.07 -16.08
C GLN A 171 1.58 1.10 -16.82
N MET A 172 2.34 1.82 -17.63
CA MET A 172 1.82 2.87 -18.51
C MET A 172 2.43 2.74 -19.90
N GLU A 173 1.61 3.03 -20.91
CA GLU A 173 2.06 3.12 -22.30
C GLU A 173 3.06 4.27 -22.44
N GLY A 174 4.09 4.06 -23.25
CA GLY A 174 5.03 5.13 -23.60
C GLY A 174 4.32 6.19 -24.46
N GLU A 175 4.59 7.46 -24.19
CA GLU A 175 4.19 8.56 -25.07
C GLU A 175 5.31 8.74 -26.09
N ASP A 176 5.06 8.35 -27.36
CA ASP A 176 5.98 8.51 -28.49
C ASP A 176 6.11 9.97 -28.97
#